data_AF-A0A8T1HMW5-F1
#
_entry.id   AF-A0A8T1HMW5-F1
#
_cell.length_a   1.000
_cell.length_b   1.000
_cell.length_c   1.000
_cell.angle_alpha   90.00
_cell.angle_beta   90.00
_cell.angle_gamma   90.00
#
_symmetry.space_group_name_H-M   'P 1'
#
loop_
_entity.id
_entity.type
_entity.pdbx_description
1 polymer ?
#
loop_
_entity_poly.entity_id
_entity_poly.type
_entity_poly.pdbx_seq_one_letter_code
_entity_poly.pdbx_strand_id
1 'polypeptide(L)'
;MQRENAALILAAVVDKFGMYLAFTEGRKGQLLARHSVMQYYRQTKNWLLEKFPQYRAAIEMTLLTKGQVLERYCMKRESGAFVNKASA
;
A
#
# COMPACT_ATOMS: atom_id res chain seq x y z
N MET A 1 13.42 -0.23 -21.82
CA MET A 1 13.18 1.17 -21.38
C MET A 1 11.70 1.52 -21.13
N GLN A 2 10.82 1.69 -22.13
CA GLN A 2 9.43 2.15 -21.89
C GLN A 2 8.56 1.18 -21.06
N ARG A 3 8.66 -0.14 -21.29
CA ARG A 3 7.88 -1.15 -20.55
C ARG A 3 8.28 -1.29 -19.08
N GLU A 4 9.58 -1.14 -18.78
CA GLU A 4 10.08 -1.17 -17.41
C GLU A 4 9.57 0.04 -16.63
N ASN A 5 9.54 1.22 -17.25
CA ASN A 5 8.96 2.41 -16.66
C ASN A 5 7.47 2.24 -16.33
N ALA A 6 6.69 1.65 -17.24
CA ALA A 6 5.26 1.41 -17.00
C ALA A 6 5.02 0.46 -15.81
N ALA A 7 5.77 -0.64 -15.73
CA ALA A 7 5.72 -1.58 -14.62
C ALA A 7 6.05 -0.89 -13.28
N LEU A 8 7.12 -0.09 -13.24
CA LEU A 8 7.51 0.67 -12.06
C LEU A 8 6.46 1.70 -11.63
N ILE A 9 5.87 2.42 -12.59
CA ILE A 9 4.80 3.40 -12.32
C ILE A 9 3.58 2.70 -11.71
N LEU A 10 3.15 1.57 -12.30
CA LEU A 10 2.02 0.79 -11.77
C LEU A 10 2.29 0.32 -10.33
N ALA A 11 3.50 -0.17 -10.06
CA ALA A 11 3.88 -0.58 -8.72
C ALA A 11 3.85 0.60 -7.73
N ALA A 12 4.36 1.76 -8.13
CA ALA A 12 4.38 2.98 -7.32
C ALA A 12 2.97 3.51 -7.02
N VAL A 13 2.04 3.43 -7.98
CA VAL A 13 0.64 3.85 -7.79
C VAL A 13 -0.04 3.01 -6.70
N VAL A 14 0.10 1.68 -6.75
CA VAL A 14 -0.49 0.78 -5.74
C VAL A 14 0.14 0.98 -4.37
N ASP A 15 1.46 1.20 -4.31
CA ASP A 15 2.19 1.50 -3.08
C ASP A 15 1.69 2.79 -2.42
N LYS A 16 1.59 3.87 -3.23
CA LYS A 16 1.09 5.16 -2.78
C LYS A 16 -0.36 5.08 -2.33
N PHE A 17 -1.18 4.30 -3.02
CA PHE A 17 -2.56 4.03 -2.61
C PHE A 17 -2.62 3.32 -1.26
N GLY A 18 -1.80 2.28 -1.05
CA GLY A 18 -1.70 1.59 0.24
C GLY A 18 -1.31 2.53 1.38
N MET A 19 -0.30 3.38 1.16
CA MET A 19 0.10 4.39 2.14
C MET A 19 -1.02 5.40 2.39
N TYR A 20 -1.67 5.91 1.34
CA TYR A 20 -2.80 6.83 1.50
C TYR A 20 -3.87 6.24 2.43
N LEU A 21 -4.25 4.97 2.25
CA LEU A 21 -5.20 4.31 3.16
C LEU A 21 -4.69 4.19 4.60
N ALA A 22 -3.39 4.01 4.81
CA ALA A 22 -2.79 3.92 6.13
C ALA A 22 -2.65 5.26 6.86
N PHE A 23 -2.63 6.38 6.14
CA PHE A 23 -2.52 7.73 6.72
C PHE A 23 -3.82 8.53 6.69
N THR A 24 -4.78 8.16 5.83
CA THR A 24 -6.02 8.92 5.69
C THR A 24 -6.91 8.71 6.90
N GLU A 25 -7.30 9.82 7.51
CA GLU A 25 -8.30 9.86 8.55
C GLU A 25 -9.70 9.94 7.94
N GLY A 26 -10.60 9.10 8.43
CA GLY A 26 -12.01 9.14 8.11
C GLY A 26 -12.74 10.20 8.95
N ARG A 27 -14.08 10.08 8.99
CA ARG A 27 -14.89 10.95 9.83
C ARG A 27 -14.44 10.79 11.29
N LYS A 28 -14.26 11.92 11.99
CA LYS A 28 -13.79 12.01 13.39
C LYS A 28 -12.29 11.74 13.60
N GLY A 29 -11.44 11.88 12.57
CA GLY A 29 -9.99 11.73 12.73
C GLY A 29 -9.53 10.27 12.88
N GLN A 30 -10.42 9.31 12.63
CA GLN A 30 -10.11 7.89 12.83
C GLN A 30 -9.42 7.32 11.60
N LEU A 31 -8.27 6.69 11.81
CA LEU A 31 -7.55 5.96 10.77
C LEU A 31 -8.31 4.68 10.36
N LEU A 32 -8.16 4.26 9.11
CA LEU A 32 -8.69 2.98 8.65
C LEU A 32 -8.03 1.81 9.40
N ALA A 33 -8.83 0.85 9.87
CA ALA A 33 -8.33 -0.36 10.51
C ALA A 33 -7.39 -1.15 9.58
N ARG A 34 -6.36 -1.81 10.12
CA ARG A 34 -5.38 -2.59 9.32
C ARG A 34 -6.06 -3.57 8.37
N HIS A 35 -7.08 -4.29 8.84
CA HIS A 35 -7.80 -5.24 8.01
C HIS A 35 -8.45 -4.59 6.79
N SER A 36 -9.01 -3.39 6.94
CA SER A 36 -9.57 -2.60 5.84
C SER A 36 -8.49 -2.13 4.86
N VAL A 37 -7.38 -1.59 5.38
CA VAL A 37 -6.23 -1.17 4.55
C VAL A 37 -5.72 -2.34 3.70
N MET A 38 -5.49 -3.49 4.34
CA MET A 38 -4.97 -4.68 3.66
C MET A 38 -5.95 -5.26 2.64
N GLN A 39 -7.26 -5.22 2.93
CA GLN A 39 -8.29 -5.66 1.98
C GLN A 39 -8.30 -4.79 0.73
N TYR A 40 -8.34 -3.45 0.87
CA TYR A 40 -8.32 -2.55 -0.28
C TYR A 40 -7.02 -2.63 -1.08
N TYR A 41 -5.86 -2.74 -0.40
CA TYR A 41 -4.58 -2.94 -1.07
C TYR A 41 -4.58 -4.22 -1.91
N ARG A 42 -5.03 -5.35 -1.34
CA ARG A 42 -5.10 -6.64 -2.04
C ARG A 42 -6.03 -6.59 -3.26
N GLN A 43 -7.23 -6.00 -3.09
CA GLN A 43 -8.18 -5.87 -4.18
C GLN A 43 -7.64 -5.00 -5.32
N THR A 44 -7.04 -3.85 -4.98
CA THR A 44 -6.46 -2.93 -5.97
C THR A 44 -5.29 -3.56 -6.70
N LYS A 45 -4.41 -4.26 -5.97
CA LYS A 45 -3.31 -5.05 -6.57
C LYS A 45 -3.84 -6.06 -7.58
N ASN A 46 -4.82 -6.89 -7.17
CA ASN A 46 -5.37 -7.92 -8.03
C ASN A 46 -6.06 -7.32 -9.28
N TRP A 47 -6.89 -6.30 -9.08
CA TRP A 47 -7.54 -5.58 -10.17
C TRP A 47 -6.53 -5.02 -11.17
N LEU A 48 -5.44 -4.42 -10.68
CA LEU A 48 -4.40 -3.86 -11.55
C LEU A 48 -3.64 -4.96 -12.32
N LEU A 49 -3.35 -6.09 -11.68
CA LEU A 49 -2.71 -7.24 -12.34
C LEU A 49 -3.62 -7.91 -13.38
N GLU A 50 -4.93 -7.88 -13.18
CA GLU A 50 -5.93 -8.33 -14.17
C GLU A 50 -6.02 -7.35 -15.35
N LYS A 51 -5.92 -6.04 -15.11
CA LYS A 51 -5.95 -5.02 -16.16
C LYS A 51 -4.67 -4.97 -17.00
N PHE A 52 -3.52 -5.32 -16.42
CA PHE A 52 -2.23 -5.29 -17.10
C PHE A 52 -1.45 -6.61 -16.95
N PRO A 53 -1.95 -7.72 -17.52
CA PRO A 53 -1.34 -9.04 -17.37
C PRO A 53 0.09 -9.09 -17.89
N GLN A 54 0.45 -8.27 -18.88
CA GLN A 54 1.80 -8.19 -19.45
C GLN A 54 2.88 -7.72 -18.47
N TYR A 55 2.49 -7.06 -17.37
CA TYR A 55 3.43 -6.58 -16.34
C TYR A 55 3.43 -7.44 -15.09
N ARG A 56 2.55 -8.45 -15.00
CA ARG A 56 2.34 -9.25 -13.78
C ARG A 56 3.63 -9.84 -13.24
N ALA A 57 4.37 -10.57 -14.06
CA ALA A 57 5.62 -11.21 -13.66
C ALA A 57 6.68 -10.21 -13.16
N ALA A 58 6.66 -8.98 -13.68
CA ALA A 58 7.63 -7.94 -13.32
C ALA A 58 7.32 -7.27 -11.97
N ILE A 59 6.04 -7.15 -11.58
CA ILE A 59 5.63 -6.32 -10.43
C ILE A 59 5.00 -7.09 -9.28
N GLU A 60 4.58 -8.34 -9.48
CA GLU A 60 3.86 -9.11 -8.46
C GLU A 60 4.68 -9.30 -7.19
N MET A 61 5.96 -9.64 -7.31
CA MET A 61 6.88 -9.76 -6.17
C MET A 61 7.12 -8.41 -5.48
N THR A 62 7.31 -7.34 -6.25
CA THR A 62 7.49 -5.99 -5.69
C THR A 62 6.27 -5.55 -4.88
N LEU A 63 5.06 -5.78 -5.40
CA LEU A 63 3.81 -5.45 -4.72
C LEU A 63 3.54 -6.36 -3.51
N LEU A 64 4.01 -7.61 -3.52
CA LEU A 64 3.95 -8.48 -2.36
C LEU A 64 4.83 -7.93 -1.22
N THR A 65 6.09 -7.60 -1.50
CA THR A 65 7.01 -7.03 -0.51
C THR A 65 6.48 -5.72 0.06
N LYS A 66 5.98 -4.82 -0.80
CA LYS A 66 5.38 -3.55 -0.38
C LYS A 66 4.13 -3.75 0.50
N GLY A 67 3.30 -4.73 0.16
CA GLY A 67 2.14 -5.10 0.98
C GLY A 67 2.52 -5.59 2.37
N GLN A 68 3.60 -6.38 2.50
CA GLN A 68 4.11 -6.82 3.80
C GLN A 68 4.67 -5.65 4.64
N VAL A 69 5.35 -4.69 3.99
CA VAL A 69 5.82 -3.47 4.67
C VAL A 69 4.64 -2.65 5.17
N LEU A 70 3.61 -2.48 4.35
CA LEU A 70 2.38 -1.78 4.71
C LEU A 70 1.66 -2.45 5.89
N GLU A 71 1.58 -3.77 5.91
CA GLU A 71 0.97 -4.52 7.02
C GLU A 71 1.73 -4.29 8.33
N ARG A 72 3.06 -4.44 8.31
CA ARG A 72 3.90 -4.17 9.49
C ARG A 72 3.77 -2.73 9.97
N TYR A 73 3.68 -1.79 9.04
CA TYR A 73 3.43 -0.39 9.36
C TYR A 73 2.10 -0.23 10.12
N CYS A 74 1.02 -0.79 9.57
CA CYS A 74 -0.30 -0.74 10.20
C CYS A 74 -0.31 -1.40 11.58
N MET A 75 0.40 -2.53 11.76
CA MET A 75 0.54 -3.19 13.06
C MET A 75 1.22 -2.29 14.10
N LYS A 76 2.33 -1.64 13.74
CA LYS A 76 3.04 -0.71 14.63
C LYS A 76 2.20 0.52 14.98
N ARG A 77 1.39 0.97 14.03
CA ARG A 77 0.47 2.11 14.20
C ARG A 77 -0.66 1.75 15.16
N GLU A 78 -1.22 0.55 15.05
CA GLU A 78 -2.26 0.03 15.95
C GLU A 78 -1.74 -0.21 17.38
N SER A 79 -0.49 -0.67 17.54
CA SER A 79 0.08 -0.92 18.86
C SER A 79 0.52 0.33 19.61
N GLY A 80 0.36 1.53 19.04
CA GLY A 80 0.84 2.78 19.64
C GLY A 80 2.37 2.91 19.67
N ALA A 81 3.11 1.96 19.07
CA ALA A 81 4.57 1.98 18.99
C ALA A 81 5.10 3.04 17.99
N PHE A 82 4.19 3.73 17.30
CA PHE A 82 4.50 4.96 16.58
C PHE A 82 4.75 6.10 17.57
N VAL A 83 6.00 6.27 17.95
CA VAL A 83 6.44 7.47 18.66
C VAL A 83 6.46 8.61 17.64
N ASN A 84 5.48 9.51 17.67
CA ASN A 84 5.59 10.79 17.00
C ASN A 84 6.70 11.59 17.70
N LYS A 85 7.96 11.36 17.30
CA LYS A 85 9.06 12.27 17.62
C LYS A 85 8.95 13.48 16.71
N ALA A 86 8.01 14.36 17.04
CA ALA A 86 8.09 15.77 16.74
C ALA A 86 7.79 16.50 18.06
N SER A 87 8.86 16.82 18.80
CA SER A 87 8.78 17.80 19.88
C SER A 87 8.46 19.16 19.27
N ALA A 88 7.45 19.84 19.81
CA ALA A 88 7.27 21.28 19.62
C ALA A 88 8.47 22.05 20.17
#